data_AF-A0A3N5ESY1-F1
#
_entry.id   AF-A0A3N5ESY1-F1
#
_cell.length_a   1.000
_cell.length_b   1.000
_cell.length_c   1.000
_cell.angle_alpha   90.00
_cell.angle_beta   90.00
_cell.angle_gamma   90.00
#
_symmetry.space_group_name_H-M   'P 1'
#
loop_
_entity.id
_entity.type
_entity.pdbx_description
1 polymer ?
#
loop_
_entity_poly.entity_id
_entity_poly.type
_entity_poly.pdbx_seq_one_letter_code
_entity_poly.pdbx_strand_id
1 'polypeptide(L)'
;MGRASARVAPGWVYDQGAAVLSGTDEASFLRFLDRARRYRGDLIQYAQNKDGLFSAAYFTRADINKLPTTRELDVMKSEQGQRAVDSLIGPGWDSLPALDIRDLPGWDFAPDPLRTRLASALQEIGILVFLNLLLFLTAHVAFLRTDVRAG
;
A
#
# COMPACT_ATOMS: atom_id res chain seq x y z
N MET A 1 -8.09 13.02 -31.39
CA MET A 1 -6.84 12.44 -31.95
C MET A 1 -5.60 13.10 -31.31
N GLY A 2 -5.37 12.97 -29.99
CA GLY A 2 -4.30 13.74 -29.31
C GLY A 2 -3.43 12.97 -28.30
N ARG A 3 -3.68 11.68 -28.05
CA ARG A 3 -2.94 10.90 -27.02
C ARG A 3 -1.75 10.12 -27.56
N ALA A 4 -1.72 9.82 -28.86
CA ALA A 4 -0.62 9.08 -29.49
C ALA A 4 0.64 9.94 -29.66
N SER A 5 0.48 11.22 -30.03
CA SER A 5 1.60 12.16 -30.23
C SER A 5 2.28 12.60 -28.92
N ALA A 6 1.56 12.53 -27.79
CA ALA A 6 2.09 12.91 -26.48
C ALA A 6 3.16 11.93 -25.97
N ARG A 7 3.11 10.65 -26.38
CA ARG A 7 4.07 9.61 -25.95
C ARG A 7 5.44 9.70 -26.60
N VAL A 8 5.59 10.52 -27.64
CA VAL A 8 6.87 10.74 -28.35
C VAL A 8 7.47 12.12 -28.02
N ALA A 9 6.74 12.95 -27.25
CA ALA A 9 7.25 14.24 -26.83
C ALA A 9 8.45 14.03 -25.88
N PRO A 10 9.58 14.71 -26.10
CA PRO A 10 10.77 14.56 -25.24
C PRO A 10 10.45 14.74 -23.75
N GLY A 11 9.60 15.73 -23.41
CA GLY A 11 9.18 15.97 -22.03
C GLY A 11 8.47 14.79 -21.37
N TRP A 12 7.68 14.01 -22.11
CA TRP A 12 7.01 12.82 -21.58
C TRP A 12 7.99 11.68 -21.31
N VAL A 13 9.01 11.50 -22.17
CA VAL A 13 10.05 10.50 -21.98
C VAL A 13 10.95 10.84 -20.78
N TYR A 14 11.26 12.13 -20.58
CA TYR A 14 11.95 12.61 -19.38
C TYR A 14 11.16 12.30 -18.10
N ASP A 15 9.86 12.63 -18.08
CA ASP A 15 8.99 12.41 -16.93
C ASP A 15 8.88 10.92 -16.58
N GLN A 16 8.68 10.07 -17.60
CA GLN A 16 8.62 8.62 -17.42
C GLN A 16 9.95 8.04 -16.91
N GLY A 17 11.09 8.47 -17.46
CA GLY A 17 12.41 8.03 -17.00
C GLY A 17 12.70 8.43 -15.56
N ALA A 18 12.34 9.67 -15.18
CA ALA A 18 12.46 10.14 -13.80
C ALA A 18 11.57 9.31 -12.85
N ALA A 19 10.34 9.01 -13.24
CA ALA A 19 9.41 8.21 -12.46
C ALA A 19 9.91 6.76 -12.24
N VAL A 20 10.51 6.13 -13.25
CA VAL A 20 11.09 4.78 -13.11
C VAL A 20 12.29 4.79 -12.16
N LEU A 21 13.15 5.81 -12.25
CA LEU A 21 14.33 5.94 -11.39
C LEU A 21 13.96 6.20 -9.92
N SER A 22 12.98 7.07 -9.68
CA SER A 22 12.42 7.29 -8.34
C SER A 22 11.64 6.09 -7.82
N GLY A 23 11.21 5.17 -8.70
CA GLY A 23 10.34 4.05 -8.37
C GLY A 23 8.89 4.47 -8.13
N THR A 24 8.48 5.61 -8.70
CA THR A 24 7.12 6.14 -8.64
C THR A 24 6.36 5.93 -9.96
N ASP A 25 6.91 5.10 -10.85
CA ASP A 25 6.21 4.67 -12.06
C ASP A 25 5.02 3.76 -11.73
N GLU A 26 4.12 3.62 -12.71
CA GLU A 26 2.91 2.83 -12.60
C GLU A 26 3.20 1.37 -12.20
N ALA A 27 4.24 0.75 -12.75
CA ALA A 27 4.54 -0.65 -12.46
C ALA A 27 5.02 -0.81 -11.01
N SER A 28 5.84 0.11 -10.51
CA SER A 28 6.26 0.14 -9.10
C SER A 28 5.08 0.32 -8.16
N PHE A 29 4.12 1.19 -8.50
CA PHE A 29 2.88 1.35 -7.73
C PHE A 29 2.03 0.07 -7.72
N LEU A 30 1.88 -0.60 -8.87
CA LEU A 30 1.12 -1.86 -8.95
C LEU A 30 1.77 -2.98 -8.12
N ARG A 31 3.12 -3.08 -8.12
CA ARG A 31 3.85 -4.04 -7.28
C ARG A 31 3.61 -3.77 -5.80
N PHE A 32 3.62 -2.50 -5.39
CA PHE A 32 3.27 -2.10 -4.02
C PHE A 32 1.84 -2.55 -3.65
N LEU A 33 0.85 -2.27 -4.51
CA LEU A 33 -0.53 -2.68 -4.26
C LEU A 33 -0.69 -4.18 -4.13
N ASP A 34 -0.01 -4.96 -4.99
CA ASP A 34 -0.06 -6.42 -4.93
C ASP A 34 0.53 -6.95 -3.61
N ARG A 35 1.64 -6.39 -3.14
CA ARG A 35 2.23 -6.76 -1.85
C ARG A 35 1.35 -6.35 -0.67
N ALA A 36 0.74 -5.17 -0.73
CA ALA A 36 -0.24 -4.73 0.27
C ALA A 36 -1.45 -5.68 0.36
N ARG A 37 -1.95 -6.17 -0.78
CA ARG A 37 -3.03 -7.16 -0.82
C ARG A 37 -2.62 -8.49 -0.18
N ARG A 38 -1.41 -8.98 -0.47
CA ARG A 38 -0.87 -10.21 0.14
C ARG A 38 -0.74 -10.08 1.65
N TYR A 39 -0.10 -8.99 2.12
CA TYR A 39 0.04 -8.73 3.55
C TYR A 39 -1.32 -8.61 4.27
N ARG A 40 -2.31 -7.98 3.65
CA ARG A 40 -3.68 -7.97 4.18
C ARG A 40 -4.24 -9.39 4.31
N GLY A 41 -4.00 -10.26 3.33
CA GLY A 41 -4.36 -11.68 3.39
C GLY A 41 -3.71 -12.38 4.58
N ASP A 42 -2.40 -12.22 4.73
CA ASP A 42 -1.62 -12.81 5.82
C ASP A 42 -2.11 -12.32 7.20
N LEU A 43 -2.44 -11.03 7.33
CA LEU A 43 -3.02 -10.46 8.54
C LEU A 43 -4.41 -11.02 8.86
N ILE A 44 -5.28 -11.17 7.86
CA ILE A 44 -6.61 -11.77 8.06
C ILE A 44 -6.47 -13.22 8.52
N GLN A 45 -5.59 -13.98 7.86
CA GLN A 45 -5.33 -15.37 8.22
C GLN A 45 -4.73 -15.48 9.63
N TYR A 46 -3.78 -14.62 9.98
CA TYR A 46 -3.22 -14.53 11.33
C TYR A 46 -4.32 -14.25 12.37
N ALA A 47 -5.18 -13.27 12.11
CA ALA A 47 -6.28 -12.91 13.01
C ALA A 47 -7.31 -14.04 13.15
N GLN A 48 -7.58 -14.80 12.08
CA GLN A 48 -8.42 -16.00 12.13
C GLN A 48 -7.78 -17.11 12.97
N ASN A 49 -6.51 -17.40 12.77
CA ASN A 49 -5.80 -18.46 13.48
C ASN A 49 -5.66 -18.20 14.99
N LYS A 50 -5.61 -16.94 15.40
CA LYS A 50 -5.50 -16.53 16.80
C LYS A 50 -6.86 -16.33 17.48
N ASP A 51 -7.96 -16.65 16.79
CA ASP A 51 -9.33 -16.22 17.15
C ASP A 51 -9.40 -14.72 17.51
N GLY A 52 -8.48 -13.89 17.01
CA GLY A 52 -8.25 -12.54 17.52
C GLY A 52 -9.37 -11.56 17.17
N LEU A 53 -10.10 -11.80 16.07
CA LEU A 53 -11.28 -11.02 15.66
C LEU A 53 -12.60 -11.79 15.79
N PHE A 54 -12.52 -13.08 16.07
CA PHE A 54 -13.68 -13.99 16.09
C PHE A 54 -13.95 -14.60 17.47
N SER A 55 -13.03 -14.43 18.42
CA SER A 55 -13.24 -14.73 19.82
C SER A 55 -14.06 -13.63 20.49
N ALA A 56 -14.94 -14.05 21.40
CA ALA A 56 -15.65 -13.14 22.29
C ALA A 56 -14.68 -12.25 23.10
N ALA A 57 -13.46 -12.73 23.39
CA ALA A 57 -12.45 -11.99 24.13
C ALA A 57 -12.02 -10.67 23.44
N TYR A 58 -12.23 -10.53 22.13
CA TYR A 58 -11.97 -9.28 21.41
C TYR A 58 -13.03 -8.21 21.72
N PHE A 59 -14.29 -8.61 21.89
CA PHE A 59 -15.42 -7.71 22.05
C PHE A 59 -15.81 -7.50 23.51
N THR A 60 -15.61 -8.52 24.35
CA THR A 60 -16.02 -8.50 25.75
C THR A 60 -15.01 -9.22 26.63
N ARG A 61 -14.85 -8.70 27.84
CA ARG A 61 -14.04 -9.31 28.89
C ARG A 61 -14.78 -10.45 29.61
N ALA A 62 -16.10 -10.48 29.47
CA ALA A 62 -16.95 -11.48 30.08
C ALA A 62 -16.98 -12.76 29.23
N ASP A 63 -17.01 -13.90 29.88
CA ASP A 63 -17.25 -15.19 29.22
C ASP A 63 -18.63 -15.15 28.56
N ILE A 64 -18.65 -15.23 27.23
CA ILE A 64 -19.88 -15.09 26.44
C ILE A 64 -20.91 -16.16 26.79
N ASN A 65 -20.47 -17.33 27.26
CA ASN A 65 -21.37 -18.42 27.65
C ASN A 65 -22.04 -18.18 29.00
N LYS A 66 -21.53 -17.21 29.78
CA LYS A 66 -22.05 -16.83 31.10
C LYS A 66 -22.77 -15.48 31.07
N LEU A 67 -22.82 -14.82 29.92
CA LEU A 67 -23.54 -13.57 29.78
C LEU A 67 -25.05 -13.83 29.85
N PRO A 68 -25.78 -13.16 30.76
CA PRO A 68 -27.22 -13.29 30.84
C PRO A 68 -27.90 -12.76 29.58
N THR A 69 -29.08 -13.30 29.30
CA THR A 69 -29.92 -12.78 28.21
C THR A 69 -30.47 -11.39 28.56
N THR A 70 -30.94 -10.64 27.56
CA THR A 70 -31.52 -9.29 27.78
C THR A 70 -32.64 -9.29 28.82
N ARG A 71 -33.49 -10.33 28.82
CA ARG A 71 -34.56 -10.49 29.82
C ARG A 71 -34.02 -10.70 31.23
N GLU A 72 -33.00 -11.53 31.39
CA GLU A 72 -32.37 -11.76 32.70
C GLU A 72 -31.62 -10.51 33.19
N LEU A 73 -31.01 -9.75 32.28
CA LEU A 73 -30.41 -8.46 32.55
C LEU A 73 -31.42 -7.43 33.07
N ASP A 74 -32.61 -7.36 32.48
CA ASP A 74 -33.68 -6.46 32.92
C ASP A 74 -34.17 -6.82 34.33
N VAL A 75 -34.31 -8.13 34.60
CA VAL A 75 -34.65 -8.64 35.94
C VAL A 75 -33.56 -8.28 36.95
N MET A 76 -32.29 -8.59 36.65
CA MET A 76 -31.15 -8.24 37.53
C MET A 76 -31.06 -6.73 37.78
N LYS A 77 -31.28 -5.92 36.75
CA LYS A 77 -31.26 -4.45 36.89
C LYS A 77 -32.40 -3.96 37.79
N SER A 78 -33.58 -4.58 37.71
CA SER A 78 -34.73 -4.22 38.53
C SER A 78 -34.61 -4.68 39.99
N GLU A 79 -34.01 -5.85 40.24
CA GLU A 79 -33.91 -6.45 41.57
C GLU A 79 -32.62 -6.06 42.32
N GLN A 80 -31.49 -6.00 41.63
CA GLN A 80 -30.16 -5.82 42.22
C GLN A 80 -29.51 -4.48 41.84
N GLY A 81 -30.14 -3.72 40.94
CA GLY A 81 -29.67 -2.41 40.50
C GLY A 81 -28.52 -2.47 39.49
N GLN A 82 -28.14 -1.30 38.97
CA GLN A 82 -27.16 -1.17 37.88
C GLN A 82 -25.77 -1.74 38.25
N ARG A 83 -25.36 -1.72 39.52
CA ARG A 83 -24.06 -2.23 39.98
C ARG A 83 -23.87 -3.73 39.79
N ALA A 84 -24.95 -4.50 39.85
CA ALA A 84 -24.91 -5.94 39.61
C ALA A 84 -24.72 -6.28 38.12
N VAL A 85 -25.12 -5.37 37.23
CA VAL A 85 -24.86 -5.47 35.79
C VAL A 85 -23.41 -5.11 35.48
N ASP A 86 -22.90 -4.05 36.12
CA ASP A 86 -21.52 -3.57 35.87
C ASP A 86 -20.46 -4.59 36.32
N SER A 87 -20.76 -5.42 37.33
CA SER A 87 -19.86 -6.48 37.80
C SER A 87 -19.73 -7.66 36.82
N LEU A 88 -20.66 -7.82 35.87
CA LEU A 88 -20.60 -8.88 34.85
C LEU A 88 -19.45 -8.68 33.87
N ILE A 89 -18.96 -7.44 33.71
CA ILE A 89 -17.88 -7.11 32.77
C ILE A 89 -16.50 -7.56 33.31
N GLY A 90 -16.43 -8.12 34.53
CA GLY A 90 -15.24 -8.75 35.08
C GLY A 90 -14.10 -7.78 35.41
N PRO A 91 -12.98 -8.30 35.95
CA PRO A 91 -11.82 -7.48 36.31
C PRO A 91 -11.23 -6.74 35.09
N GLY A 92 -10.37 -5.75 35.38
CA GLY A 92 -9.71 -4.94 34.35
C GLY A 92 -8.99 -5.77 33.28
N TRP A 93 -8.63 -5.14 32.16
CA TRP A 93 -7.94 -5.77 31.02
C TRP A 93 -6.65 -6.51 31.42
N ASP A 94 -6.05 -6.15 32.55
CA ASP A 94 -4.86 -6.78 33.13
C ASP A 94 -5.06 -8.25 33.55
N SER A 95 -6.32 -8.69 33.70
CA SER A 95 -6.66 -10.07 34.07
C SER A 95 -6.72 -11.03 32.89
N LEU A 96 -6.76 -10.52 31.65
CA LEU A 96 -6.78 -11.33 30.44
C LEU A 96 -5.34 -11.66 30.00
N PRO A 97 -5.06 -12.90 29.57
CA PRO A 97 -3.77 -13.21 28.99
C PRO A 97 -3.53 -12.33 27.76
N ALA A 98 -2.42 -11.61 27.76
CA ALA A 98 -2.05 -10.77 26.62
C ALA A 98 -1.97 -11.62 25.34
N LEU A 99 -2.55 -11.12 24.26
CA LEU A 99 -2.42 -11.75 22.95
C LEU A 99 -0.94 -11.77 22.56
N ASP A 100 -0.40 -12.96 22.33
CA ASP A 100 0.97 -13.09 21.83
C ASP A 100 1.04 -12.61 20.38
N ILE A 101 1.76 -11.50 20.17
CA ILE A 101 1.96 -10.82 18.88
C ILE A 101 3.36 -11.03 18.32
N ARG A 102 4.20 -11.87 18.97
CA ARG A 102 5.59 -12.09 18.53
C ARG A 102 5.68 -12.76 17.15
N ASP A 103 4.63 -13.45 16.75
CA ASP A 103 4.45 -14.12 15.46
C ASP A 103 3.59 -13.32 14.47
N LEU A 104 3.33 -12.04 14.73
CA LEU A 104 2.65 -11.16 13.78
C LEU A 104 3.44 -11.11 12.46
N PRO A 105 2.80 -11.30 11.30
CA PRO A 105 3.49 -11.20 10.02
C PRO A 105 4.09 -9.81 9.88
N GLY A 106 5.37 -9.75 9.51
CA GLY A 106 6.08 -8.49 9.28
C GLY A 106 5.73 -7.90 7.91
N TRP A 107 5.68 -6.57 7.84
CA TRP A 107 5.64 -5.86 6.57
C TRP A 107 7.04 -5.83 5.95
N ASP A 108 7.27 -6.66 4.94
CA ASP A 108 8.53 -6.68 4.19
C ASP A 108 8.40 -5.89 2.87
N PHE A 109 8.41 -4.57 2.98
CA PHE A 109 8.56 -3.70 1.82
C PHE A 109 10.02 -3.27 1.66
N ALA A 110 10.77 -4.09 0.93
CA ALA A 110 12.02 -3.65 0.34
C ALA A 110 11.73 -2.91 -0.98
N PRO A 111 12.14 -1.63 -1.11
CA PRO A 111 12.11 -0.96 -2.40
C PRO A 111 12.96 -1.75 -3.41
N ASP A 112 12.56 -1.76 -4.69
CA ASP A 112 13.33 -2.48 -5.71
C ASP A 112 14.80 -2.03 -5.70
N PRO A 113 15.77 -2.95 -5.78
CA PRO A 113 17.18 -2.60 -5.81
C PRO A 113 17.48 -1.59 -6.91
N LEU A 114 18.41 -0.67 -6.67
CA LEU A 114 18.81 0.36 -7.65
C LEU A 114 19.18 -0.27 -9.00
N ARG A 115 19.84 -1.43 -8.99
CA ARG A 115 20.19 -2.18 -10.21
C ARG A 115 18.97 -2.58 -11.03
N THR A 116 17.90 -3.04 -10.37
CA THR A 116 16.64 -3.40 -11.03
C THR A 116 15.97 -2.16 -11.64
N ARG A 117 15.97 -1.03 -10.91
CA ARG A 117 15.42 0.24 -11.41
C ARG A 117 16.19 0.77 -12.61
N LEU A 118 17.53 0.73 -12.56
CA LEU A 118 18.39 1.13 -13.66
C LEU A 118 18.19 0.23 -14.89
N ALA A 119 18.03 -1.07 -14.69
CA ALA A 119 17.74 -2.00 -15.78
C ALA A 119 16.38 -1.70 -16.42
N SER A 120 15.35 -1.42 -15.60
CA SER A 120 14.03 -1.02 -16.10
C SER A 120 14.07 0.33 -16.82
N ALA A 121 14.80 1.32 -16.31
CA ALA A 121 14.92 2.66 -16.90
C ALA A 121 15.77 2.69 -18.19
N LEU A 122 16.49 1.61 -18.52
CA LEU A 122 17.40 1.59 -19.65
C LEU A 122 16.68 1.85 -20.98
N GLN A 123 15.45 1.36 -21.10
CA GLN A 123 14.63 1.57 -22.29
C GLN A 123 14.26 3.05 -22.46
N GLU A 124 13.80 3.71 -21.40
CA GLU A 124 13.44 5.13 -21.40
C GLU A 124 14.68 5.99 -21.67
N ILE A 125 15.82 5.69 -21.02
CA ILE A 125 17.10 6.37 -21.27
C ILE A 125 17.53 6.20 -22.72
N GLY A 126 17.39 5.00 -23.29
CA GLY A 126 17.72 4.74 -24.69
C GLY A 126 16.89 5.59 -25.66
N ILE A 127 15.58 5.68 -25.43
CA ILE A 127 14.67 6.54 -26.21
C ILE A 127 15.07 8.01 -26.06
N LEU A 128 15.42 8.44 -24.84
CA LEU A 128 15.83 9.81 -24.54
C LEU A 128 17.10 10.21 -25.29
N VAL A 129 18.10 9.33 -25.30
CA VAL A 129 19.36 9.52 -26.04
C VAL A 129 19.08 9.60 -27.54
N PHE A 130 18.26 8.69 -28.06
CA PHE A 130 17.88 8.68 -29.47
C PHE A 130 17.17 9.99 -29.88
N LEU A 131 16.19 10.45 -29.10
CA LEU A 131 15.47 11.71 -29.36
C LEU A 131 16.40 12.91 -29.32
N ASN A 132 17.32 12.98 -28.36
CA ASN A 132 18.31 14.05 -28.29
C ASN A 132 19.23 14.07 -29.51
N LEU A 133 19.71 12.91 -29.95
CA LEU A 133 20.54 12.81 -31.16
C LEU A 133 19.78 13.24 -32.42
N LEU A 134 18.51 12.85 -32.54
CA LEU A 134 17.65 13.24 -33.66
C LEU A 134 17.41 14.75 -33.71
N LEU A 135 17.11 15.36 -32.54
CA LEU A 135 16.92 16.80 -32.42
C LEU A 135 18.21 17.56 -32.71
N PHE A 136 19.33 17.07 -32.21
CA PHE A 136 20.64 17.65 -32.48
C PHE A 136 20.97 17.60 -33.98
N LEU A 137 20.77 16.46 -34.63
CA LEU A 137 21.09 16.29 -36.04
C LEU A 137 20.18 17.13 -36.95
N THR A 138 18.89 17.21 -36.62
CA THR A 138 17.96 18.08 -37.36
C THR A 138 18.29 19.56 -37.18
N ALA A 139 18.62 20.01 -35.95
CA ALA A 139 19.09 21.37 -35.70
C ALA A 139 20.38 21.67 -36.46
N HIS A 140 21.34 20.74 -36.46
CA HIS A 140 22.61 20.89 -37.18
C HIS A 140 22.40 21.03 -38.71
N VAL A 141 21.59 20.14 -39.31
CA VAL A 141 21.26 20.22 -40.74
C VAL A 141 20.49 21.50 -41.07
N ALA A 142 19.55 21.92 -40.20
CA ALA A 142 18.83 23.17 -40.38
C ALA A 142 19.79 24.36 -40.40
N PHE A 143 20.74 24.41 -39.45
CA PHE A 143 21.78 25.43 -39.37
C PHE A 143 22.61 25.51 -40.65
N LEU A 144 23.12 24.37 -41.13
CA LEU A 144 23.88 24.29 -42.38
C LEU A 144 23.07 24.78 -43.58
N ARG A 145 21.77 24.49 -43.62
CA ARG A 145 20.90 24.90 -44.73
C ARG A 145 20.53 26.39 -44.69
N THR A 146 20.47 27.01 -43.52
CA THR A 146 20.26 28.45 -43.36
C THR A 146 21.52 29.28 -43.64
N ASP A 147 22.71 28.78 -43.27
CA ASP A 147 23.97 29.49 -43.56
C ASP A 147 24.22 29.64 -45.08
N VAL A 148 23.85 28.64 -45.87
CA VAL A 148 24.01 28.66 -47.34
C VAL A 148 23.08 29.67 -48.03
N ARG A 149 22.08 30.25 -47.33
CA ARG A 149 21.15 31.26 -47.88
C ARG A 149 21.48 32.71 -47.50
N ALA A 150 22.51 32.93 -46.68
CA ALA A 150 22.93 34.27 -46.23
C ALA A 150 24.13 34.84 -47.03
N GLY A 151 24.59 34.15 -48.07
CA GLY A 151 25.64 34.60 -49.00
C GLY A 151 25.10 34.90 -50.39
#